data_AF-A0A8T1V0D7-F1
#
_entry.id   AF-A0A8T1V0D7-F1
#
_cell.length_a   1.000
_cell.length_b   1.000
_cell.length_c   1.000
_cell.angle_alpha   90.00
_cell.angle_beta   90.00
_cell.angle_gamma   90.00
#
_symmetry.space_group_name_H-M   'P 1'
#
loop_
_entity.id
_entity.type
_entity.pdbx_description
1 polymer ?
#
loop_
_entity_poly.entity_id
_entity_poly.type
_entity_poly.pdbx_seq_one_letter_code
_entity_poly.pdbx_strand_id
1 'polypeptide(L)' 'MKKRPKNKTKLKGAEASKSAPVVQVATQLGVHRSSVYRWRKHAKALEANKKAGNKYYVRTSAHDALRVRYPVLEKQ' A
#
# COMPACT_ATOMS: atom_id res chain seq x y z
N MET A 1 -15.51 -2.45 -1.98
CA MET A 1 -14.59 -1.49 -1.31
C MET A 1 -13.60 -0.92 -2.32
N LYS A 2 -13.52 0.41 -2.47
CA LYS A 2 -12.49 1.05 -3.31
C LYS A 2 -11.11 0.74 -2.70
N LYS A 3 -10.25 0.01 -3.44
CA LYS A 3 -8.91 -0.34 -2.96
C LYS A 3 -8.06 0.92 -2.83
N ARG A 4 -7.63 1.27 -1.62
CA ARG A 4 -6.72 2.40 -1.41
C ARG A 4 -5.31 1.99 -1.88
N PRO A 5 -4.68 2.72 -2.82
CA PRO A 5 -3.37 2.35 -3.35
C PRO A 5 -2.29 2.51 -2.26
N LYS A 6 -1.69 1.37 -1.85
CA LYS A 6 -0.76 1.27 -0.72
C LYS A 6 0.55 2.04 -0.92
N ASN A 7 0.96 2.24 -2.16
CA ASN A 7 2.27 2.80 -2.52
C ASN A 7 2.22 4.28 -2.96
N LYS A 8 1.04 4.93 -2.95
CA LYS A 8 0.88 6.31 -3.44
C LYS A 8 1.82 7.30 -2.76
N THR A 9 1.89 7.27 -1.43
CA THR A 9 2.76 8.17 -0.66
C THR A 9 4.25 7.86 -0.86
N LYS A 10 4.58 6.56 -1.01
CA LYS A 10 5.97 6.12 -1.23
C LYS A 10 6.51 6.60 -2.58
N LEU A 11 5.67 6.54 -3.61
CA LEU A 11 5.98 7.04 -4.96
C LEU A 11 6.16 8.55 -4.96
N LYS A 12 5.23 9.29 -4.33
CA LYS A 12 5.36 10.75 -4.16
C LYS A 12 6.67 11.14 -3.47
N GLY A 13 7.03 10.47 -2.38
CA GLY A 13 8.27 10.74 -1.66
C GLY A 13 9.53 10.37 -2.46
N ALA A 14 9.51 9.24 -3.17
CA ALA A 14 10.62 8.84 -4.04
C ALA A 14 10.83 9.84 -5.18
N GLU A 15 9.75 10.32 -5.79
CA GLU A 15 9.79 11.29 -6.89
C GLU A 15 10.25 12.67 -6.41
N ALA A 16 9.66 13.20 -5.35
CA ALA A 16 10.04 14.49 -4.77
C ALA A 16 11.51 14.51 -4.30
N SER A 17 12.04 13.37 -3.84
CA SER A 17 13.45 13.27 -3.43
C SER A 17 14.48 13.33 -4.56
N LYS A 18 14.03 13.38 -5.83
CA LYS A 18 14.91 13.62 -6.98
C LYS A 18 15.21 15.10 -7.19
N SER A 19 14.27 15.97 -6.84
CA SER A 19 14.35 17.42 -7.07
C SER A 19 14.48 18.25 -5.80
N ALA A 20 14.15 17.69 -4.62
CA ALA A 20 14.24 18.36 -3.33
C ALA A 20 15.10 17.57 -2.33
N PRO A 21 15.69 18.25 -1.32
CA PRO A 21 16.41 17.60 -0.24
C PRO A 21 15.57 16.55 0.48
N VAL A 22 16.15 15.37 0.73
CA VAL A 22 15.47 14.24 1.39
C VAL A 22 14.88 14.62 2.75
N VAL A 23 15.56 15.50 3.49
CA VAL A 23 15.11 15.99 4.80
C VAL A 23 13.81 16.79 4.66
N GLN A 24 13.71 17.67 3.68
CA GLN A 24 12.51 18.47 3.45
C GLN A 24 11.32 17.58 3.03
N VAL A 25 11.56 16.62 2.14
CA VAL A 25 10.56 15.63 1.71
C VAL A 25 10.10 14.75 2.87
N ALA A 26 11.02 14.33 3.73
CA ALA A 26 10.74 13.54 4.93
C ALA A 26 9.84 14.30 5.91
N THR A 27 10.14 15.58 6.18
CA THR A 27 9.34 16.45 7.04
C THR A 27 7.94 16.68 6.46
N GLN A 28 7.82 17.00 5.16
CA GLN A 28 6.53 17.21 4.50
C GLN A 28 5.63 15.96 4.53
N LEU A 29 6.23 14.77 4.45
CA LEU A 29 5.51 13.50 4.45
C LEU A 29 5.34 12.88 5.85
N GLY A 30 5.88 13.50 6.90
CA GLY A 30 5.81 13.00 8.28
C GLY A 30 6.50 11.64 8.45
N VAL A 31 7.59 11.38 7.72
CA VAL A 31 8.33 10.11 7.78
C VAL A 31 9.81 10.34 8.03
N HIS A 32 10.49 9.33 8.58
CA HIS A 32 11.93 9.40 8.76
C HIS A 32 12.69 9.41 7.41
N ARG A 33 13.80 10.15 7.34
CA ARG A 33 14.68 10.26 6.16
C ARG A 33 15.09 8.91 5.56
N SER A 34 15.34 7.90 6.38
CA SER A 34 15.71 6.55 5.91
C SER A 34 14.59 5.89 5.08
N SER A 35 13.33 6.19 5.37
CA SER A 35 12.19 5.69 4.60
C SER A 35 12.20 6.23 3.18
N VAL A 36 12.49 7.52 3.01
CA VAL A 36 12.58 8.17 1.70
C VAL A 36 13.75 7.58 0.89
N TYR A 37 14.91 7.37 1.50
CA TYR A 37 16.03 6.68 0.85
C TYR A 37 15.67 5.26 0.40
N ARG A 38 14.98 4.48 1.25
CA ARG A 38 14.50 3.15 0.89
C ARG A 38 13.50 3.19 -0.27
N TRP A 39 12.58 4.16 -0.28
CA TRP A 39 11.64 4.31 -1.39
C TRP A 39 12.33 4.68 -2.70
N ARG A 40 13.33 5.57 -2.65
CA ARG A 40 14.15 5.91 -3.81
C ARG A 40 14.90 4.68 -4.35
N LYS A 41 15.52 3.89 -3.48
CA LYS A 41 16.21 2.63 -3.85
C LYS A 41 15.25 1.64 -4.53
N HIS A 42 14.02 1.55 -4.04
CA HIS A 42 13.01 0.61 -4.54
C HIS A 42 11.99 1.24 -5.51
N ALA A 43 12.28 2.41 -6.10
CA ALA A 43 11.32 3.15 -6.90
C ALA A 43 10.75 2.33 -8.08
N LYS A 44 11.61 1.59 -8.80
CA LYS A 44 11.19 0.72 -9.93
C LYS A 44 10.20 -0.36 -9.49
N ALA A 45 10.45 -0.98 -8.32
CA ALA A 45 9.55 -1.98 -7.75
C ALA A 45 8.24 -1.37 -7.25
N LEU A 46 8.27 -0.14 -6.71
CA LEU A 46 7.09 0.59 -6.28
C LEU A 46 6.20 0.98 -7.47
N GLU A 47 6.78 1.39 -8.60
CA GLU A 47 6.04 1.71 -9.84
C GLU A 47 5.40 0.47 -10.45
N ALA A 48 6.14 -0.64 -10.56
CA ALA A 48 5.59 -1.92 -11.01
C ALA A 48 4.38 -2.38 -10.16
N ASN A 49 4.40 -2.04 -8.87
CA ASN A 49 3.33 -2.36 -7.91
C ASN A 49 2.38 -1.19 -7.61
N LYS A 50 2.31 -0.17 -8.47
CA LYS A 50 1.46 1.02 -8.27
C LYS A 50 -0.03 0.67 -8.25
N LYS A 51 -0.43 -0.29 -9.08
CA LYS A 51 -1.81 -0.79 -9.21
C LYS A 51 -2.12 -1.98 -8.30
N ALA A 52 -1.10 -2.53 -7.62
CA ALA A 52 -1.28 -3.64 -6.71
C ALA A 52 -2.11 -3.19 -5.50
N GLY A 53 -3.27 -3.82 -5.31
CA GLY A 53 -4.06 -3.68 -4.09
C GLY A 53 -3.31 -4.22 -2.87
N ASN A 54 -3.74 -3.84 -1.66
CA ASN A 54 -3.16 -4.39 -0.44
C ASN A 54 -3.31 -5.93 -0.44
N LYS A 55 -2.21 -6.68 -0.25
CA LYS A 55 -2.19 -8.17 -0.19
C LYS A 55 -3.13 -8.74 0.88
N TYR A 56 -3.43 -7.98 1.92
CA TYR A 56 -4.37 -8.36 2.98
C TYR A 56 -5.84 -8.09 2.63
N TYR A 57 -6.10 -7.41 1.51
CA TYR A 57 -7.43 -7.20 0.92
C TYR A 57 -7.46 -7.84 -0.48
N VAL A 58 -6.97 -9.07 -0.56
CA VAL A 58 -7.19 -9.97 -1.70
C VAL A 58 -8.68 -10.30 -1.76
N ARG A 59 -9.18 -10.56 -2.97
CA ARG A 59 -10.59 -10.72 -3.32
C ARG A 59 -11.38 -11.48 -2.24
N THR A 60 -12.49 -10.91 -1.78
CA THR A 60 -13.49 -11.60 -0.94
C THR A 60 -13.88 -12.96 -1.52
N SER A 61 -13.94 -13.09 -2.86
CA SER A 61 -14.23 -14.36 -3.54
C SER A 61 -13.25 -15.50 -3.22
N ALA A 62 -11.99 -15.21 -2.88
CA ALA A 62 -11.02 -16.22 -2.48
C ALA A 62 -11.19 -16.64 -1.01
N HIS A 63 -11.84 -15.81 -0.21
CA HIS A 63 -12.19 -16.09 1.19
C HIS A 63 -13.64 -16.60 1.35
N ASP A 64 -14.51 -16.44 0.34
CA ASP A 64 -15.87 -16.98 0.37
C ASP A 64 -15.88 -18.51 0.47
N ALA A 65 -14.91 -19.19 -0.15
CA ALA A 65 -14.72 -20.64 0.01
C ALA A 65 -14.27 -21.07 1.42
N LEU A 66 -13.67 -20.15 2.20
CA LEU A 66 -13.27 -20.35 3.59
C LEU A 66 -14.35 -19.87 4.57
N ARG A 67 -15.43 -19.27 4.06
CA ARG A 67 -16.54 -18.77 4.85
C ARG A 67 -17.43 -19.97 5.17
N VAL A 68 -17.08 -20.73 6.20
CA VAL A 68 -17.95 -21.76 6.77
C VAL A 68 -19.23 -21.05 7.23
N ARG A 69 -20.27 -21.08 6.39
CA ARG A 69 -21.61 -20.64 6.79
C ARG A 69 -22.17 -21.77 7.62
N TYR A 70 -22.30 -21.57 8.93
CA TYR A 70 -23.02 -22.49 9.81
C TYR A 70 -24.51 -22.37 9.48
N PRO A 71 -25.10 -23.29 8.69
CA PRO A 71 -26.48 -23.16 8.25
C PRO A 71 -27.48 -23.42 9.40
N VAL A 72 -26.99 -23.96 10.52
CA VAL A 72 -27.77 -24.23 11.74
C VAL A 72 -28.24 -22.95 12.42
N LEU A 73 -27.57 -21.81 12.20
CA LEU A 73 -27.89 -20.53 12.86
C LEU A 73 -28.87 -19.65 12.07
N GLU A 74 -29.25 -20.02 10.84
CA GLU A 74 -30.20 -19.25 10.00
C GLU A 74 -31.65 -19.73 10.15
N LYS A 75 -31.91 -20.80 10.93
CA LYS A 75 -33.27 -21.26 11.26
C LYS A 75 -33.64 -20.85 12.68
N GLN A 76 -34.11 -19.61 12.84
CA GLN A 76 -34.97 -19.21 13.96
C GLN A 76 -36.12 -18.36 13.42
#